data_AF-A0A9W6R611-F1
#
_entry.id   AF-A0A9W6R611-F1
#
_cell.length_a   1.000
_cell.length_b   1.000
_cell.length_c   1.000
_cell.angle_alpha   90.00
_cell.angle_beta   90.00
_cell.angle_gamma   90.00
#
_symmetry.space_group_name_H-M   'P 1'
#
loop_
_entity.id
_entity.type
_entity.pdbx_description
1 polymer ?
#
loop_
_entity_poly.entity_id
_entity_poly.type
_entity_poly.pdbx_seq_one_letter_code
_entity_poly.pdbx_strand_id
1 'polypeptide(L)'
;MVNFAKCARDHGVNVPDPDPNSSNQSLVPPSGVQAPQWTAVLQACQQFLPNGGAPQAPDPRELDGLRAYAVCMREHGIEVSDPDPNTGQSTIGGRLANATRTQIENDPGYQAASQACQDKLVTDGGHK
;
A
#
# COMPACT_ATOMS: atom_id res chain seq x y z
N MET A 1 -11.33 -3.54 12.79
CA MET A 1 -10.89 -4.96 12.64
C MET A 1 -11.10 -5.83 13.90
N VAL A 2 -11.86 -5.40 14.92
CA VAL A 2 -12.07 -6.19 16.16
C VAL A 2 -12.75 -7.54 15.90
N ASN A 3 -13.71 -7.61 14.96
CA ASN A 3 -14.38 -8.87 14.62
C ASN A 3 -13.44 -9.85 13.92
N PHE A 4 -12.53 -9.36 13.08
CA PHE A 4 -11.47 -10.18 12.50
C PHE A 4 -10.52 -10.71 13.57
N ALA A 5 -10.09 -9.85 14.51
CA ALA A 5 -9.20 -10.28 15.60
C ALA A 5 -9.83 -11.37 16.49
N LYS A 6 -11.15 -11.27 16.74
CA LYS A 6 -11.92 -12.33 17.41
C LYS A 6 -11.94 -13.62 16.60
N CYS A 7 -12.31 -13.57 15.33
CA CYS A 7 -12.34 -14.74 14.46
C CYS A 7 -10.96 -15.43 14.38
N ALA A 8 -9.88 -14.66 14.18
CA ALA A 8 -8.53 -15.22 14.14
C ALA A 8 -8.13 -15.92 15.44
N ARG A 9 -8.53 -15.39 16.60
CA ARG A 9 -8.34 -16.05 17.90
C ARG A 9 -9.12 -17.34 18.03
N ASP A 10 -10.35 -17.38 17.52
CA ASP A 10 -11.16 -18.61 17.46
C ASP A 10 -10.51 -19.69 16.57
N HIS A 11 -9.73 -19.26 15.57
CA HIS A 11 -8.92 -20.12 14.71
C HIS A 11 -7.48 -20.38 15.24
N GLY A 12 -7.21 -20.05 16.51
CA GLY A 12 -5.95 -20.37 17.18
C GLY A 12 -4.78 -19.42 16.85
N VAL A 13 -5.06 -18.28 16.20
CA VAL A 13 -4.08 -17.22 15.94
C VAL A 13 -4.34 -16.05 16.88
N ASN A 14 -3.42 -15.84 17.83
CA ASN A 14 -3.52 -14.71 18.75
C ASN A 14 -3.10 -13.40 18.08
N VAL A 15 -4.07 -12.68 17.53
CA VAL A 15 -3.91 -11.31 17.03
C VAL A 15 -4.35 -10.30 18.09
N PRO A 16 -3.53 -9.25 18.36
CA PRO A 16 -3.96 -8.13 19.19
C PRO A 16 -5.10 -7.37 18.53
N ASP A 17 -5.97 -6.77 19.35
CA ASP A 17 -7.01 -5.89 18.83
C ASP A 17 -6.38 -4.63 18.19
N PRO A 18 -6.96 -4.11 17.08
CA PRO A 18 -6.49 -2.90 16.44
C PRO A 18 -6.62 -1.68 17.37
N ASP A 19 -5.57 -0.87 17.46
CA ASP A 19 -5.63 0.41 18.17
C ASP A 19 -6.54 1.38 17.38
N PRO A 20 -7.60 1.93 18.00
CA PRO A 20 -8.48 2.89 17.33
C PRO A 20 -7.77 4.19 16.91
N ASN A 21 -6.59 4.49 17.45
CA ASN A 21 -5.77 5.64 17.10
C ASN A 21 -4.68 5.32 16.06
N SER A 22 -4.57 4.06 15.60
CA SER A 22 -3.62 3.67 14.56
C SER A 22 -4.29 3.65 13.20
N SER A 23 -3.86 4.54 12.31
CA SER A 23 -4.25 4.54 10.88
C SER A 23 -3.74 3.30 10.14
N ASN A 24 -2.71 2.64 10.68
CA ASN A 24 -2.12 1.44 10.11
C ASN A 24 -2.87 0.20 10.59
N GLN A 25 -3.94 -0.12 9.87
CA GLN A 25 -4.72 -1.34 10.04
C GLN A 25 -4.19 -2.51 9.17
N SER A 26 -2.86 -2.59 8.98
CA SER A 26 -2.24 -3.55 8.07
C SER A 26 -2.41 -4.99 8.55
N LEU A 27 -2.83 -5.89 7.66
CA LEU A 27 -3.05 -7.31 7.92
C LEU A 27 -1.74 -8.08 7.85
N VAL A 28 -0.88 -7.90 8.86
CA VAL A 28 0.38 -8.65 8.98
C VAL A 28 0.22 -9.87 9.89
N PRO A 29 0.83 -11.01 9.51
CA PRO A 29 0.85 -12.21 10.36
C PRO A 29 1.56 -11.92 11.69
N PRO A 30 1.01 -12.37 12.83
CA PRO A 30 1.69 -12.27 14.12
C PRO A 30 2.99 -13.08 14.15
N SER A 31 3.95 -12.63 14.95
CA SER A 31 5.19 -13.35 15.20
C SER A 31 4.93 -14.80 15.66
N GLY A 32 5.56 -15.76 14.99
CA GLY A 32 5.40 -17.19 15.30
C GLY A 32 4.22 -17.88 14.60
N VAL A 33 3.42 -17.15 13.82
CA VAL A 33 2.36 -17.74 12.97
C VAL A 33 2.94 -18.06 11.59
N GLN A 34 2.76 -19.29 11.13
CA GLN A 34 3.23 -19.69 9.81
C GLN A 34 2.34 -19.13 8.70
N ALA A 35 2.91 -18.84 7.52
CA ALA A 35 2.16 -18.30 6.39
C ALA A 35 0.92 -19.14 6.01
N PRO A 36 0.96 -20.49 5.95
CA PRO A 36 -0.23 -21.29 5.65
C PRO A 36 -1.34 -21.15 6.70
N GLN A 37 -0.98 -21.07 7.98
CA GLN A 37 -1.92 -20.86 9.08
C GLN A 37 -2.56 -19.48 8.99
N TRP A 38 -1.77 -18.45 8.66
CA TRP A 38 -2.28 -17.10 8.45
C TRP A 38 -3.22 -17.02 7.25
N THR A 39 -2.89 -17.64 6.12
CA THR A 39 -3.75 -17.68 4.94
C THR A 39 -5.08 -18.36 5.23
N ALA A 40 -5.09 -19.48 5.97
CA ALA A 40 -6.33 -20.16 6.36
C ALA A 40 -7.24 -19.25 7.21
N VAL A 41 -6.66 -18.49 8.15
CA VAL A 41 -7.39 -17.49 8.94
C VAL A 41 -7.94 -16.37 8.07
N LEU A 42 -7.14 -15.82 7.15
CA LEU A 42 -7.60 -14.78 6.23
C LEU A 42 -8.79 -15.25 5.38
N GLN A 43 -8.79 -16.49 4.91
CA GLN A 43 -9.89 -17.05 4.13
C GLN A 43 -11.15 -17.28 4.98
N ALA A 44 -11.02 -17.88 6.17
CA ALA A 44 -12.15 -18.14 7.05
C ALA A 44 -12.78 -16.85 7.61
N CYS A 45 -11.93 -15.88 7.95
CA CYS A 45 -12.32 -14.63 8.58
C CYS A 45 -12.50 -13.46 7.60
N GLN A 46 -12.44 -13.70 6.29
CA GLN A 46 -12.45 -12.67 5.25
C GLN A 46 -13.68 -11.74 5.36
N GLN A 47 -14.83 -12.31 5.72
CA GLN A 47 -16.09 -11.58 5.91
C GLN A 47 -16.03 -10.49 6.99
N PHE A 48 -15.08 -10.58 7.92
CA PHE A 48 -14.89 -9.61 9.00
C PHE A 48 -13.86 -8.52 8.66
N LEU A 49 -13.25 -8.62 7.47
CA LEU A 49 -12.32 -7.63 6.94
C LEU A 49 -13.08 -6.58 6.10
N PRO A 50 -12.70 -5.29 6.18
CA PRO A 50 -13.18 -4.30 5.23
C PRO A 50 -12.76 -4.72 3.81
N ASN A 51 -13.68 -4.63 2.85
CA ASN A 51 -13.50 -5.09 1.46
C ASN A 51 -12.95 -6.52 1.33
N GLY A 52 -13.21 -7.39 2.30
CA GLY A 52 -12.71 -8.76 2.28
C GLY A 52 -11.18 -8.86 2.34
N GLY A 53 -10.49 -7.87 2.89
CA GLY A 53 -9.03 -7.87 3.02
C GLY A 53 -8.28 -7.44 1.74
N ALA A 54 -9.01 -7.04 0.70
CA ALA A 54 -8.41 -6.42 -0.46
C ALA A 54 -7.81 -5.05 -0.08
N PRO A 55 -6.73 -4.61 -0.75
CA PRO A 55 -6.28 -3.23 -0.66
C PRO A 55 -7.47 -2.29 -0.86
N GLN A 56 -7.60 -1.27 -0.02
CA GLN A 56 -8.58 -0.24 -0.27
C GLN A 56 -8.17 0.50 -1.54
N ALA A 57 -9.13 0.65 -2.44
CA ALA A 57 -8.94 1.56 -3.56
C ALA A 57 -8.64 2.95 -3.00
N PRO A 58 -7.62 3.64 -3.55
CA PRO A 58 -7.37 5.03 -3.19
C PRO A 58 -8.64 5.83 -3.46
N ASP A 59 -8.88 6.87 -2.66
CA ASP A 59 -9.96 7.77 -2.98
C ASP A 59 -9.69 8.47 -4.34
N PRO A 60 -10.72 8.96 -5.04
CA PRO A 60 -10.52 9.55 -6.37
C PRO A 60 -9.50 10.70 -6.41
N ARG A 61 -9.38 11.49 -5.34
CA ARG A 61 -8.40 12.60 -5.27
C ARG A 61 -6.99 12.08 -5.07
N GLU A 62 -6.83 11.07 -4.23
CA GLU A 62 -5.55 10.37 -4.05
C GLU A 62 -5.10 9.72 -5.36
N LEU A 63 -6.01 9.05 -6.08
CA LEU A 63 -5.72 8.45 -7.38
C LEU A 63 -5.29 9.51 -8.42
N ASP A 64 -5.94 10.67 -8.43
CA ASP A 64 -5.56 11.77 -9.31
C ASP A 64 -4.19 12.38 -8.94
N GLY A 65 -3.87 12.49 -7.64
CA GLY A 65 -2.54 12.86 -7.16
C GLY A 65 -1.46 11.87 -7.59
N LEU A 66 -1.73 10.56 -7.47
CA LEU A 66 -0.83 9.50 -7.92
C LEU A 66 -0.62 9.53 -9.44
N ARG A 67 -1.67 9.80 -10.23
CA ARG A 67 -1.57 9.98 -11.69
C ARG A 67 -0.70 11.19 -12.03
N ALA A 68 -0.94 12.33 -11.36
CA ALA A 68 -0.15 13.54 -11.57
C ALA A 68 1.33 13.33 -11.20
N TYR A 69 1.59 12.60 -10.12
CA TYR A 69 2.94 12.18 -9.75
C TYR A 69 3.58 11.30 -10.83
N ALA A 70 2.88 10.28 -11.32
CA ALA A 70 3.39 9.40 -12.38
C ALA A 70 3.71 10.16 -13.67
N VAL A 71 2.86 11.12 -14.06
CA VAL A 71 3.13 12.01 -15.20
C VAL A 71 4.40 12.84 -14.97
N CYS A 72 4.52 13.49 -13.82
CA CYS A 72 5.69 14.31 -13.46
C CYS A 72 6.98 13.47 -13.47
N MET A 73 6.96 12.27 -12.89
CA MET A 73 8.10 11.35 -12.90
C MET A 73 8.55 11.00 -14.33
N ARG A 74 7.59 10.77 -15.24
CA ARG A 74 7.87 10.52 -16.67
C ARG A 74 8.51 11.72 -17.36
N GLU A 75 8.08 12.94 -17.05
CA GLU A 75 8.70 14.18 -17.56
C GLU A 75 10.16 14.32 -17.09
N HIS A 76 10.47 13.83 -15.89
CA HIS A 76 11.83 13.76 -15.35
C HIS A 76 12.62 12.51 -15.81
N GLY A 77 12.10 11.74 -16.76
CA GLY A 77 12.79 10.58 -17.34
C GLY A 77 12.75 9.32 -16.48
N ILE A 78 11.86 9.26 -15.48
CA ILE A 78 11.54 8.04 -14.75
C ILE A 78 10.27 7.45 -15.34
N GLU A 79 10.39 6.31 -16.00
CA GLU A 79 9.22 5.59 -16.49
C GLU A 79 8.43 5.02 -15.31
N VAL A 80 7.22 5.53 -15.11
CA VAL A 80 6.26 5.04 -14.11
C VAL A 80 4.97 4.74 -14.85
N SER A 81 4.36 3.59 -14.61
CA SER A 81 3.03 3.27 -15.14
C SER A 81 1.94 3.99 -14.36
N ASP A 82 0.78 4.16 -14.99
CA ASP A 82 -0.35 4.78 -14.32
C ASP A 82 -0.82 3.93 -13.13
N PRO A 83 -1.24 4.57 -12.01
CA PRO A 83 -1.66 3.85 -10.82
C PRO A 83 -2.93 3.04 -11.11
N ASP A 84 -2.93 1.80 -10.64
CA ASP A 84 -4.10 0.94 -10.70
C ASP A 84 -5.26 1.58 -9.90
N PRO A 85 -6.47 1.69 -10.47
CA PRO A 85 -7.58 2.40 -9.83
C PRO A 85 -8.13 1.70 -8.59
N ASN A 86 -7.83 0.41 -8.39
CA ASN A 86 -8.30 -0.38 -7.26
C ASN A 86 -7.27 -0.50 -6.14
N THR A 87 -6.00 -0.22 -6.41
CA THR A 87 -4.90 -0.45 -5.47
C THR A 87 -3.96 0.75 -5.32
N GLY A 88 -4.03 1.73 -6.22
CA GLY A 88 -3.13 2.89 -6.26
C GLY A 88 -1.69 2.55 -6.65
N GLN A 89 -1.42 1.29 -7.01
CA GLN A 89 -0.06 0.83 -7.28
C GLN A 89 0.40 1.21 -8.68
N SER A 90 1.63 1.70 -8.77
CA SER A 90 2.36 1.95 -10.01
C SER A 90 3.62 1.10 -10.05
N THR A 91 4.07 0.76 -11.24
CA THR A 91 5.35 0.05 -11.47
C THR A 91 6.34 0.98 -12.15
N ILE A 92 7.60 0.90 -11.73
CA ILE A 92 8.69 1.66 -12.36
C ILE A 92 9.26 0.80 -13.50
N GLY A 93 9.40 1.41 -14.67
CA GLY A 93 9.85 0.80 -15.92
C GLY A 93 11.20 1.32 -16.41
N GLY A 94 11.45 1.10 -17.69
CA GLY A 94 12.62 1.61 -18.41
C GLY A 94 13.94 1.16 -17.81
N ARG A 95 14.85 2.12 -17.63
CA ARG A 95 16.18 1.88 -17.04
C ARG A 95 16.15 1.34 -15.61
N LEU A 96 15.00 1.44 -14.93
CA LEU A 96 14.78 0.98 -13.57
C LEU A 96 13.86 -0.25 -13.49
N ALA A 97 13.43 -0.83 -14.62
CA ALA A 97 12.46 -1.93 -14.64
C ALA A 97 12.89 -3.19 -13.85
N ASN A 98 14.19 -3.45 -13.78
CA ASN A 98 14.76 -4.59 -13.05
C ASN A 98 15.54 -4.17 -11.80
N ALA A 99 15.41 -2.91 -11.39
CA ALA A 99 16.08 -2.39 -10.21
C ALA A 99 15.33 -2.81 -8.94
N THR A 100 16.08 -3.16 -7.89
CA THR A 100 15.49 -3.38 -6.57
C THR A 100 15.01 -2.05 -5.99
N ARG A 101 14.11 -2.12 -4.99
CA ARG A 101 13.63 -0.95 -4.23
C ARG A 101 14.79 -0.04 -3.80
N THR A 102 15.84 -0.62 -3.22
CA THR A 102 17.02 0.11 -2.77
C THR A 102 17.80 0.75 -3.92
N GLN A 103 17.89 0.10 -5.08
CA GLN A 103 18.57 0.68 -6.25
C GLN A 103 17.79 1.87 -6.82
N ILE A 104 16.46 1.76 -6.88
CA ILE A 104 15.58 2.87 -7.30
C ILE A 104 15.72 4.05 -6.34
N GLU A 105 15.67 3.80 -5.03
CA GLU A 105 15.75 4.84 -4.00
C GLU A 105 17.11 5.55 -3.96
N ASN A 106 18.19 4.87 -4.33
CA ASN A 106 19.53 5.46 -4.44
C ASN A 106 19.85 6.03 -5.82
N ASP A 107 18.92 5.93 -6.78
CA ASP A 107 19.14 6.48 -8.10
C ASP A 107 18.99 8.02 -8.08
N PRO A 108 20.03 8.78 -8.48
CA PRO A 108 20.00 10.24 -8.39
C PRO A 108 18.93 10.88 -9.29
N GLY A 109 18.60 10.24 -10.42
CA GLY A 109 17.51 10.70 -11.28
C GLY A 109 16.15 10.51 -10.63
N TYR A 110 15.94 9.36 -9.98
CA TYR A 110 14.72 9.09 -9.22
C TYR A 110 14.58 10.03 -8.03
N GLN A 111 15.65 10.27 -7.26
CA GLN A 111 15.62 11.18 -6.12
C GLN A 111 15.29 12.61 -6.55
N ALA A 112 15.93 13.11 -7.60
CA ALA A 112 15.66 14.44 -8.14
C ALA A 112 14.21 14.57 -8.63
N ALA A 113 13.73 13.58 -9.39
CA ALA A 113 12.36 13.52 -9.87
C ALA A 113 11.35 13.47 -8.71
N SER A 114 11.55 12.57 -7.75
CA SER A 114 10.66 12.39 -6.62
C SER A 114 10.57 13.66 -5.76
N GLN A 115 11.69 14.37 -5.57
CA GLN A 115 11.70 15.63 -4.84
C GLN A 115 10.98 16.75 -5.60
N ALA A 116 11.13 16.80 -6.93
CA ALA A 116 10.42 17.78 -7.77
C ALA A 116 8.92 17.52 -7.84
N CYS A 117 8.52 16.25 -7.81
CA CYS A 117 7.13 15.81 -8.00
C CYS A 117 6.36 15.57 -6.68
N GLN A 118 6.99 15.70 -5.51
CA GLN A 118 6.36 15.39 -4.21
C GLN A 118 5.08 16.22 -3.94
N ASP A 119 4.98 17.41 -4.52
CA ASP A 119 3.81 18.29 -4.40
C ASP A 119 2.56 17.70 -5.06
N LYS A 120 2.72 16.79 -6.03
CA LYS A 120 1.59 16.12 -6.71
C LYS A 120 0.91 15.07 -5.85
N LEU A 121 1.62 14.50 -4.88
CA LEU A 121 1.07 13.54 -3.92
C LEU A 121 0.29 14.22 -2.79
N VAL A 122 0.53 15.52 -2.58
CA VAL A 122 -0.15 16.33 -1.56
C VAL A 122 -1.16 17.25 -2.22
N THR A 123 -2.14 16.66 -2.90
CA THR A 123 -3.28 17.44 -3.40
C THR A 123 -4.26 17.70 -2.25
N ASP A 124 -4.03 18.84 -1.57
CA ASP A 124 -4.96 19.64 -0.75
C ASP A 124 -6.22 18.90 -0.22
N GLY A 125 -6.01 18.02 0.76
CA GLY A 125 -7.04 17.12 1.27
C GLY A 125 -6.85 16.54 2.67
N GLY A 126 -5.94 17.10 3.49
CA GLY A 126 -5.97 16.94 4.95
C GLY A 126 -5.29 15.70 5.55
N HIS A 127 -4.00 15.83 5.84
CA HIS A 127 -3.45 15.26 7.08
C HIS A 127 -3.70 16.28 8.20
N LYS A 128 -4.73 16.05 9.00
CA LYS A 128 -4.86 16.54 10.37
C LYS A 128 -5.70 15.57 11.18
#